data_AF-A0A8T6P9N0-F1
#
_entry.id   AF-A0A8T6P9N0-F1
#
_cell.length_a   1.000
_cell.length_b   1.000
_cell.length_c   1.000
_cell.angle_alpha   90.00
_cell.angle_beta   90.00
_cell.angle_gamma   90.00
#
_symmetry.space_group_name_H-M   'P 1'
#
loop_
_entity.id
_entity.type
_entity.pdbx_description
1 polymer ?
#
loop_
_entity_poly.entity_id
_entity_poly.type
_entity_poly.pdbx_seq_one_letter_code
_entity_poly.pdbx_strand_id
1 'polypeptide(L)'
;MELDTKAMIRGGVIWGLVALVVSFISGFIAVTLPGISALGIGSFATMFAGIHYVATRKEGKKSILSSIVGGALAGLIAALFLIAAGLILQFTADGLALTLQGIAGVLITGLIGALGMEVVQRIG
;
A
#
# COMPACT_ATOMS: atom_id res chain seq x y z
N MET A 1 12.14 -5.64 -19.74
CA MET A 1 11.61 -4.70 -18.74
C MET A 1 12.36 -4.96 -17.44
N GLU A 2 13.17 -4.01 -16.96
CA GLU A 2 13.86 -4.16 -15.67
C GLU A 2 13.04 -3.47 -14.58
N LEU A 3 12.60 -4.25 -13.59
CA LEU A 3 11.95 -3.74 -12.39
C LEU A 3 13.03 -3.47 -11.33
N ASP A 4 13.00 -2.29 -10.72
CA ASP A 4 13.84 -2.00 -9.55
C ASP A 4 13.27 -2.71 -8.32
N THR A 5 13.61 -3.99 -8.17
CA THR A 5 13.12 -4.84 -7.08
C THR A 5 13.46 -4.29 -5.70
N LYS A 6 14.58 -3.54 -5.57
CA LYS A 6 14.98 -2.95 -4.29
C LYS A 6 14.07 -1.79 -3.89
N ALA A 7 13.73 -0.91 -4.84
CA ALA A 7 12.77 0.16 -4.60
C ALA A 7 11.37 -0.39 -4.29
N MET A 8 10.97 -1.45 -5.00
CA MET A 8 9.67 -2.12 -4.80
C MET A 8 9.52 -2.68 -3.39
N ILE A 9 10.51 -3.46 -2.94
CA ILE A 9 10.49 -4.06 -1.60
C ILE A 9 10.54 -2.96 -0.53
N ARG A 10 11.39 -1.94 -0.69
CA ARG A 10 11.47 -0.84 0.28
C ARG A 10 10.16 -0.08 0.41
N GLY A 11 9.53 0.30 -0.71
CA GLY A 11 8.24 0.99 -0.71
C GLY A 11 7.15 0.17 -0.02
N GLY A 12 7.05 -1.12 -0.36
CA GLY A 12 6.10 -2.04 0.25
C GLY A 12 6.32 -2.25 1.75
N VAL A 13 7.58 -2.42 2.19
CA VAL A 13 7.91 -2.65 3.61
C VAL A 13 7.70 -1.39 4.45
N ILE A 14 8.17 -0.23 3.99
CA ILE A 14 8.04 1.03 4.75
C ILE A 14 6.55 1.35 4.96
N TRP A 15 5.77 1.34 3.89
CA TRP A 15 4.35 1.66 3.99
C TRP A 15 3.52 0.54 4.62
N GLY A 16 3.92 -0.72 4.47
CA GLY A 16 3.34 -1.83 5.23
C GLY A 16 3.55 -1.68 6.73
N LEU A 17 4.74 -1.27 7.18
CA LEU A 17 5.03 -0.98 8.58
C LEU A 17 4.24 0.24 9.09
N VAL A 18 4.18 1.32 8.31
CA VAL A 18 3.35 2.50 8.66
C VAL A 18 1.88 2.08 8.81
N ALA A 19 1.37 1.27 7.89
CA ALA A 19 0.00 0.78 7.94
C ALA A 19 -0.26 -0.08 9.17
N LEU A 20 0.72 -0.89 9.58
CA LEU A 20 0.65 -1.72 10.77
C LEU A 20 0.59 -0.85 12.04
N VAL A 21 1.44 0.16 12.15
CA VAL A 21 1.43 1.11 13.28
C VAL A 21 0.12 1.89 13.33
N VAL A 22 -0.35 2.40 12.19
CA VAL A 22 -1.64 3.12 12.10
C VAL A 22 -2.81 2.20 12.44
N SER A 23 -2.79 0.95 11.96
CA SER A 23 -3.80 -0.05 12.31
C SER A 23 -3.82 -0.34 13.80
N PHE A 24 -2.65 -0.51 14.42
CA PHE A 24 -2.53 -0.72 15.86
C PHE A 24 -3.14 0.46 16.63
N ILE A 25 -2.72 1.70 16.33
CA ILE A 25 -3.27 2.91 16.96
C ILE A 25 -4.78 3.02 16.74
N SER A 26 -5.26 2.74 15.53
CA SER A 26 -6.70 2.78 15.20
C SER A 26 -7.50 1.75 16.00
N GLY A 27 -6.94 0.57 16.31
CA GLY A 27 -7.58 -0.43 17.16
C GLY A 27 -7.81 0.07 18.58
N PHE A 28 -6.87 0.83 19.15
CA PHE A 28 -7.05 1.47 20.46
C PHE A 28 -8.05 2.63 20.42
N ILE A 29 -8.03 3.43 19.35
CA ILE A 29 -8.95 4.57 19.18
C ILE A 29 -10.38 4.10 18.87
N ALA A 30 -10.56 2.99 18.15
CA ALA A 30 -11.88 2.43 17.83
C ALA A 30 -12.69 2.07 19.09
N VAL A 31 -12.00 1.68 20.17
CA VAL A 31 -12.61 1.43 21.49
C VAL A 31 -13.23 2.71 22.08
N THR A 32 -12.70 3.89 21.75
CA THR A 32 -13.15 5.19 22.27
C THR A 32 -14.03 5.97 21.30
N LEU A 33 -13.83 5.85 19.98
CA LEU A 33 -14.65 6.47 18.93
C LEU A 33 -14.95 5.46 17.81
N PRO A 34 -16.02 4.65 17.94
CA PRO A 34 -16.36 3.57 16.98
C PRO A 34 -16.80 4.07 15.60
N GLY A 35 -17.01 5.37 15.40
CA GLY A 35 -17.38 5.96 14.11
C GLY A 35 -16.20 6.34 13.20
N ILE A 36 -14.96 6.27 13.71
CA ILE A 36 -13.75 6.66 12.95
C ILE A 36 -13.02 5.42 12.39
N SER A 37 -13.37 4.23 12.87
CA SER A 37 -12.62 3.02 12.55
C SER A 37 -12.97 2.45 11.18
N ALA A 38 -11.93 2.08 10.44
CA ALA A 38 -11.92 1.18 9.28
C ALA A 38 -12.02 1.80 7.87
N LEU A 39 -12.36 3.08 7.71
CA LEU A 39 -12.30 3.70 6.38
C LEU A 39 -10.85 4.02 5.98
N GLY A 40 -10.20 3.02 5.37
CA GLY A 40 -9.25 3.24 4.30
C GLY A 40 -7.77 3.09 4.64
N ILE A 41 -7.38 2.55 5.79
CA ILE A 41 -5.95 2.35 6.14
C ILE A 41 -5.27 1.41 5.13
N GLY A 42 -5.96 0.36 4.71
CA GLY A 42 -5.46 -0.56 3.67
C GLY A 42 -5.29 0.08 2.30
N SER A 43 -6.31 0.78 1.82
CA SER A 43 -6.23 1.53 0.57
C SER A 43 -5.18 2.64 0.63
N PHE A 44 -5.05 3.33 1.75
CA PHE A 44 -4.04 4.35 1.97
C PHE A 44 -2.63 3.76 1.90
N ALA A 45 -2.36 2.72 2.67
CA ALA A 45 -1.05 2.06 2.71
C ALA A 45 -0.61 1.55 1.33
N THR A 46 -1.54 0.92 0.62
CA THR A 46 -1.28 0.33 -0.69
C THR A 46 -1.07 1.39 -1.76
N MET A 47 -1.87 2.47 -1.74
CA MET A 47 -1.68 3.64 -2.60
C MET A 47 -0.30 4.28 -2.39
N PHE A 48 0.06 4.56 -1.14
CA PHE A 48 1.31 5.22 -0.80
C PHE A 48 2.53 4.33 -1.06
N ALA A 49 2.42 3.01 -0.92
CA ALA A 49 3.45 2.07 -1.35
C ALA A 49 3.72 2.18 -2.86
N GLY A 50 2.65 2.31 -3.67
CA GLY A 50 2.75 2.55 -5.11
C GLY A 50 3.42 3.88 -5.47
N ILE A 51 3.01 4.96 -4.78
CA ILE A 51 3.61 6.30 -4.91
C ILE A 51 5.10 6.26 -4.59
N HIS A 52 5.48 5.65 -3.46
CA HIS A 52 6.85 5.60 -2.99
C HIS A 52 7.76 4.80 -3.92
N TYR A 53 7.26 3.71 -4.52
CA TYR A 53 8.01 2.98 -5.54
C TYR A 53 8.38 3.87 -6.72
N VAL A 54 7.40 4.59 -7.28
CA VAL A 54 7.62 5.46 -8.44
C VAL A 54 8.51 6.66 -8.08
N ALA A 55 8.39 7.18 -6.85
CA ALA A 55 9.22 8.27 -6.35
C ALA A 55 10.70 7.89 -6.15
N THR A 56 10.99 6.63 -5.83
CA THR A 56 12.35 6.18 -5.44
C THR A 56 13.10 5.39 -6.51
N ARG A 57 12.43 4.96 -7.58
CA ARG A 57 13.08 4.24 -8.67
C ARG A 57 14.08 5.14 -9.41
N LYS A 58 15.20 4.58 -9.84
CA LYS A 58 16.24 5.31 -10.57
C LYS A 58 15.77 5.73 -11.97
N GLU A 59 16.08 6.96 -12.35
CA GLU A 59 15.55 7.65 -13.54
C GLU A 59 15.92 7.04 -14.91
N GLY A 60 16.87 6.11 -14.96
CA GLY A 60 17.41 5.60 -16.23
C GLY A 60 16.48 4.68 -17.03
N LYS A 61 15.38 4.16 -16.46
CA LYS A 61 14.47 3.19 -17.12
C LYS A 61 12.98 3.45 -16.78
N LYS A 62 12.48 4.67 -17.08
CA LYS A 62 11.10 5.13 -16.85
C LYS A 62 10.08 4.56 -17.85
N SER A 63 9.85 3.24 -17.84
CA SER A 63 8.68 2.68 -18.54
C SER A 63 7.45 2.83 -17.65
N ILE A 64 6.33 3.31 -18.22
CA ILE A 64 5.04 3.41 -17.51
C ILE A 64 4.61 2.03 -16.99
N LEU A 65 4.87 1.00 -17.80
CA LEU A 65 4.53 -0.38 -17.45
C LEU A 65 5.32 -0.86 -16.22
N SER A 66 6.58 -0.44 -16.05
CA SER A 66 7.36 -0.78 -14.85
C SER A 66 6.86 -0.02 -13.62
N SER A 67 6.39 1.23 -13.76
CA SER A 67 5.75 2.00 -12.68
C SER A 67 4.50 1.29 -12.16
N ILE A 68 3.63 0.93 -13.10
CA ILE A 68 2.35 0.28 -12.84
C ILE A 68 2.55 -1.06 -12.13
N VAL A 69 3.40 -1.92 -12.69
CA VAL A 69 3.64 -3.26 -12.16
C VAL A 69 4.38 -3.20 -10.82
N GLY A 70 5.43 -2.39 -10.71
CA GLY A 70 6.19 -2.29 -9.47
C GLY A 70 5.41 -1.62 -8.34
N GLY A 71 4.54 -0.65 -8.66
CA GLY A 71 3.67 -0.02 -7.68
C GLY A 71 2.54 -0.93 -7.20
N ALA A 72 1.93 -1.71 -8.09
CA ALA A 72 0.96 -2.74 -7.72
C ALA A 72 1.60 -3.82 -6.82
N LEU A 73 2.83 -4.25 -7.12
CA LEU A 73 3.57 -5.21 -6.29
C LEU A 73 4.00 -4.62 -4.95
N ALA A 74 4.42 -3.35 -4.89
CA ALA A 74 4.70 -2.66 -3.64
C ALA A 74 3.43 -2.53 -2.77
N GLY A 75 2.29 -2.20 -3.39
CA GLY A 75 0.98 -2.22 -2.73
C GLY A 75 0.62 -3.60 -2.20
N LEU A 76 0.83 -4.66 -2.98
CA LEU A 76 0.61 -6.03 -2.53
C LEU A 76 1.44 -6.38 -1.29
N ILE A 77 2.72 -6.01 -1.26
CA ILE A 77 3.59 -6.20 -0.09
C ILE A 77 3.03 -5.46 1.13
N ALA A 78 2.64 -4.20 0.98
CA ALA A 78 2.05 -3.43 2.09
C ALA A 78 0.75 -4.06 2.62
N ALA A 79 -0.07 -4.62 1.75
CA ALA A 79 -1.27 -5.34 2.15
C ALA A 79 -0.97 -6.64 2.90
N LEU A 80 0.08 -7.39 2.54
CA LEU A 80 0.49 -8.59 3.28
C LEU A 80 0.83 -8.26 4.74
N PHE A 81 1.46 -7.11 5.01
CA PHE A 81 1.71 -6.64 6.38
C PHE A 81 0.41 -6.36 7.14
N LEU A 82 -0.60 -5.80 6.47
CA LEU A 82 -1.91 -5.57 7.08
C LEU A 82 -2.68 -6.87 7.33
N ILE A 83 -2.61 -7.85 6.43
CA ILE A 83 -3.18 -9.19 6.66
C ILE A 83 -2.51 -9.82 7.88
N ALA A 84 -1.18 -9.80 7.94
CA ALA A 84 -0.43 -10.33 9.07
C ALA A 84 -0.80 -9.61 10.39
N ALA A 85 -0.93 -8.28 10.35
CA ALA A 85 -1.37 -7.49 11.49
C ALA A 85 -2.79 -7.86 11.94
N GLY A 86 -3.71 -8.07 10.99
CA GLY A 86 -5.07 -8.51 11.24
C GLY A 86 -5.17 -9.87 11.94
N LEU A 87 -4.36 -10.84 11.47
CA LEU A 87 -4.30 -12.18 12.05
C LEU A 87 -3.73 -12.19 13.47
N ILE A 88 -2.71 -11.35 13.74
CA ILE A 88 -2.05 -11.29 15.04
C ILE A 88 -2.89 -10.49 16.05
N LEU A 89 -3.44 -9.36 15.62
CA LEU A 89 -4.07 -8.42 16.54
C LEU A 89 -5.53 -8.77 16.80
N GLN A 90 -6.25 -9.51 15.92
CA GLN A 90 -7.70 -9.77 16.05
C GLN A 90 -8.60 -8.52 16.30
N PHE A 91 -8.02 -7.31 16.34
CA PHE A 91 -8.64 -6.04 16.73
C PHE A 91 -9.06 -5.17 15.54
N THR A 92 -8.79 -5.58 14.30
CA THR A 92 -9.06 -4.76 13.12
C THR A 92 -10.04 -5.47 12.21
N ALA A 93 -11.25 -4.92 12.08
CA ALA A 93 -12.26 -5.36 11.12
C ALA A 93 -11.70 -5.43 9.67
N ASP A 94 -10.71 -4.60 9.35
CA ASP A 94 -10.04 -4.56 8.03
C ASP A 94 -9.09 -5.72 7.77
N GLY A 95 -8.48 -6.29 8.81
CA GLY A 95 -7.55 -7.41 8.70
C GLY A 95 -8.22 -8.69 8.20
N LEU A 96 -9.51 -8.86 8.53
CA LEU A 96 -10.35 -9.98 8.08
C LEU A 96 -11.09 -9.69 6.76
N ALA A 97 -11.27 -8.41 6.41
CA ALA A 97 -11.98 -7.96 5.20
C ALA A 97 -11.16 -8.13 3.90
N LEU A 98 -9.90 -8.56 4.00
CA LEU A 98 -9.04 -8.95 2.86
C LEU A 98 -9.47 -10.31 2.27
N THR A 99 -10.70 -10.35 1.75
CA THR A 99 -11.21 -11.42 0.89
C THR A 99 -10.55 -11.36 -0.50
N LEU A 100 -10.86 -12.31 -1.40
CA LEU A 100 -10.37 -12.32 -2.80
C LEU A 100 -10.63 -10.98 -3.53
N GLN A 101 -11.72 -10.29 -3.18
CA GLN A 101 -12.05 -8.95 -3.66
C GLN A 101 -11.12 -7.86 -3.07
N GLY A 102 -10.65 -8.05 -1.83
CA GLY A 102 -9.68 -7.19 -1.17
C GLY A 102 -8.31 -7.21 -1.84
N ILE A 103 -7.84 -8.36 -2.34
CA ILE A 103 -6.56 -8.44 -3.09
C ILE A 103 -6.64 -7.65 -4.40
N ALA A 104 -7.75 -7.78 -5.14
CA ALA A 104 -7.97 -6.98 -6.34
C ALA A 104 -8.03 -5.48 -6.02
N GLY A 105 -8.73 -5.10 -4.94
CA GLY A 105 -8.77 -3.71 -4.46
C GLY A 105 -7.40 -3.16 -4.08
N VAL A 106 -6.59 -3.94 -3.36
CA VAL A 106 -5.20 -3.61 -3.01
C VAL A 106 -4.35 -3.37 -4.25
N LEU A 107 -4.44 -4.27 -5.23
CA LEU A 107 -3.69 -4.15 -6.48
C LEU A 107 -4.12 -2.90 -7.24
N ILE A 108 -5.43 -2.67 -7.40
CA ILE A 108 -5.98 -1.48 -8.07
C ILE A 108 -5.52 -0.21 -7.36
N THR A 109 -5.58 -0.17 -6.03
CA THR A 109 -5.22 1.04 -5.27
C THR A 109 -3.71 1.33 -5.34
N GLY A 110 -2.87 0.29 -5.25
CA GLY A 110 -1.42 0.42 -5.47
C GLY A 110 -1.08 0.86 -6.90
N LEU A 111 -1.85 0.39 -7.88
CA LEU A 111 -1.73 0.77 -9.29
C LEU A 111 -2.11 2.24 -9.52
N ILE A 112 -3.22 2.69 -8.92
CA ILE A 112 -3.66 4.09 -8.94
C ILE A 112 -2.62 5.00 -8.31
N GLY A 113 -2.07 4.64 -7.14
CA GLY A 113 -1.01 5.41 -6.49
C GLY A 113 0.23 5.55 -7.37
N ALA A 114 0.65 4.45 -7.99
CA ALA A 114 1.80 4.44 -8.90
C ALA A 114 1.55 5.28 -10.16
N LEU A 115 0.37 5.17 -10.77
CA LEU A 115 -0.03 5.98 -11.92
C LEU A 115 -0.08 7.47 -11.57
N GLY A 116 -0.67 7.83 -10.43
CA GLY A 116 -0.73 9.21 -9.98
C GLY A 116 0.66 9.83 -9.85
N MET A 117 1.60 9.12 -9.23
CA MET A 117 2.98 9.60 -9.11
C MET A 117 3.72 9.64 -10.44
N GLU A 118 3.45 8.71 -11.36
CA GLU A 118 4.00 8.72 -12.72
C GLU A 118 3.58 9.98 -13.49
N VAL A 119 2.30 10.36 -13.38
CA VAL A 119 1.76 11.58 -14.01
C VAL A 119 2.43 12.81 -13.42
N VAL A 120 2.57 12.89 -12.09
CA VAL A 120 3.24 14.02 -11.42
C VAL A 120 4.69 14.16 -11.88
N GLN A 121 5.45 13.06 -11.97
CA GLN A 121 6.85 13.08 -12.46
C GLN A 121 7.01 13.44 -13.95
N ARG A 122 5.92 13.40 -14.72
CA ARG A 122 5.92 13.78 -16.15
C ARG A 122 5.52 15.22 -16.38
N ILE A 123 4.74 15.80 -15.46
CA ILE A 123 4.23 17.17 -15.56
C ILE A 123 5.15 18.16 -14.84
N GLY A 124 5.75 17.76 -13.71
CA GLY A 124 6.74 18.54 -12.96
C GLY A 124 8.16 18.26 -13.40
#